data_AF-A0A7J9CM91-F1
#
_entry.id   AF-A0A7J9CM91-F1
#
_cell.length_a   1.000
_cell.length_b   1.000
_cell.length_c   1.000
_cell.angle_alpha   90.00
_cell.angle_beta   90.00
_cell.angle_gamma   90.00
#
_symmetry.space_group_name_H-M   'P 1'
#
loop_
_entity.id
_entity.type
_entity.pdbx_description
1 polymer ?
#
loop_
_entity_poly.entity_id
_entity_poly.type
_entity_poly.pdbx_seq_one_letter_code
_entity_poly.pdbx_strand_id
1 'polypeptide(L)'
;MEDGECLATEAPKAPVTKERKIGTDLEKYIAKPYVARALQAPDVGNPDGTKGYPDNGMTVLQQHVAFFDQNNDGVVYPWETFK
;
A
#
# COMPACT_ATOMS: atom_id res chain seq x y z
N MET A 1 -7.87 31.04 13.54
CA MET A 1 -7.50 29.63 13.36
C MET A 1 -5.99 29.64 13.44
N GLU A 2 -5.43 29.03 14.47
CA GLU A 2 -3.97 28.93 14.59
C GLU A 2 -3.48 27.99 13.48
N ASP A 3 -2.38 28.34 12.83
CA ASP A 3 -1.83 27.60 11.68
C ASP A 3 -1.46 26.12 12.00
N GLY A 4 -1.53 25.72 13.27
CA GLY A 4 -1.33 24.35 13.73
C GLY A 4 -2.56 23.44 13.61
N GLU A 5 -3.79 23.97 13.58
CA GLU A 5 -5.00 23.14 13.50
C GLU A 5 -5.16 22.49 12.12
N CYS A 6 -4.79 23.19 11.05
CA CYS A 6 -4.95 22.70 9.67
C CYS A 6 -3.97 21.58 9.30
N LEU A 7 -2.93 21.36 10.09
CA LEU A 7 -1.92 20.31 9.91
C LEU A 7 -1.93 19.28 11.06
N ALA A 8 -2.93 19.31 11.94
CA ALA A 8 -3.05 18.36 13.04
C ALA A 8 -3.19 16.92 12.51
N THR A 9 -2.28 16.04 12.92
CA THR A 9 -2.27 14.61 12.56
C THR A 9 -2.99 13.72 13.60
N GLU A 10 -3.41 14.31 14.72
CA GLU A 10 -4.10 13.63 15.81
C GLU A 10 -5.46 14.31 16.09
N ALA A 11 -6.52 13.51 16.25
CA ALA A 11 -7.85 14.00 16.58
C ALA A 11 -8.17 13.72 18.07
N PRO A 12 -8.49 14.73 18.90
CA PRO A 12 -8.70 14.56 20.34
C PRO A 12 -9.79 13.54 20.73
N LYS A 13 -10.81 13.38 19.87
CA LYS A 13 -11.94 12.45 20.08
C LYS A 13 -11.70 11.04 19.53
N ALA A 14 -10.56 10.79 18.88
CA ALA A 14 -10.22 9.49 18.29
C ALA A 14 -8.83 9.05 18.77
N PRO A 15 -8.71 8.41 19.96
CA PRO A 15 -7.42 8.01 20.54
C PRO A 15 -6.52 7.20 19.61
N VAL A 16 -7.12 6.42 18.71
CA VAL A 16 -6.39 5.62 17.71
C VAL A 16 -5.45 6.45 16.82
N THR A 17 -5.73 7.73 16.58
CA THR A 17 -4.85 8.58 15.76
C THR A 17 -3.55 8.93 16.49
N LYS A 18 -3.60 8.98 17.84
CA LYS A 18 -2.41 9.19 18.68
C LYS A 18 -1.57 7.92 18.81
N GLU A 19 -2.23 6.76 18.83
CA GLU A 19 -1.58 5.45 18.88
C GLU A 19 -0.94 5.08 17.53
N ARG A 20 -1.63 5.39 16.42
CA ARG A 20 -1.19 5.09 15.04
C ARG A 20 -0.70 6.36 14.35
N LYS A 21 0.47 6.81 14.77
CA LYS A 21 1.11 8.00 14.21
C LYS A 21 1.40 7.83 12.72
N ILE A 22 1.19 8.90 11.97
CA ILE A 22 1.57 8.99 10.56
C ILE A 22 3.11 9.01 10.49
N GLY A 23 3.68 8.26 9.54
CA GLY A 23 5.11 8.35 9.24
C GLY A 23 5.42 9.72 8.62
N THR A 24 6.12 10.58 9.37
CA THR A 24 6.45 11.95 8.95
C THR A 24 7.74 12.04 8.13
N ASP A 25 8.45 10.93 7.95
CA ASP A 25 9.74 10.88 7.27
C ASP A 25 9.81 9.81 6.18
N LEU A 26 8.65 9.41 5.66
CA LEU A 26 8.53 8.44 4.58
C LEU A 26 9.25 8.90 3.31
N GLU A 27 9.34 10.21 3.06
CA GLU A 27 10.04 10.81 1.92
C GLU A 27 11.54 10.47 1.87
N LYS A 28 12.15 10.12 3.01
CA LYS A 28 13.55 9.67 3.06
C LYS A 28 13.76 8.32 2.37
N TYR A 29 12.71 7.52 2.29
CA TYR A 29 12.75 6.14 1.84
C TYR A 29 11.97 5.96 0.53
N ILE A 30 10.80 6.58 0.44
CA ILE A 30 9.85 6.40 -0.66
C ILE A 30 9.65 7.76 -1.34
N ALA A 31 9.95 7.83 -2.64
CA ALA A 31 9.70 9.05 -3.40
C ALA A 31 8.19 9.36 -3.44
N LYS A 32 7.77 10.58 -3.05
CA LYS A 32 6.37 11.03 -3.07
C LYS A 32 5.40 9.99 -2.44
N PRO A 33 5.51 9.72 -1.13
CA PRO A 33 4.77 8.64 -0.47
C PRO A 33 3.25 8.84 -0.50
N TYR A 34 2.80 10.08 -0.69
CA TYR A 34 1.39 10.45 -0.87
C TYR A 34 0.80 10.08 -2.25
N VAL A 35 1.62 9.65 -3.22
CA VAL A 35 1.16 9.25 -4.55
C VAL A 35 0.96 7.74 -4.60
N ALA A 36 -0.28 7.32 -4.88
CA ALA A 36 -0.60 5.93 -5.15
C ALA A 36 0.11 5.47 -6.43
N ARG A 37 0.74 4.30 -6.38
CA ARG A 37 1.43 3.70 -7.53
C ARG A 37 0.59 2.58 -8.12
N ALA A 38 0.54 2.52 -9.45
CA ALA A 38 -0.20 1.47 -10.15
C ALA A 38 0.54 0.13 -10.12
N LEU A 39 1.83 0.13 -10.46
CA LEU A 39 2.59 -1.10 -10.76
C LEU A 39 3.44 -1.62 -9.59
N GLN A 40 3.68 -0.79 -8.58
CA GLN A 40 4.61 -1.10 -7.47
C GLN A 40 3.94 -0.85 -6.14
N ALA A 41 4.19 -1.74 -5.18
CA ALA A 41 3.80 -1.59 -3.78
C ALA A 41 5.04 -1.34 -2.92
N PRO A 42 5.51 -0.08 -2.82
CA PRO A 42 6.71 0.23 -2.07
C PRO A 42 6.43 0.34 -0.58
N ASP A 43 7.43 -0.02 0.20
CA ASP A 43 7.47 0.13 1.64
C ASP A 43 8.86 0.61 2.09
N VAL A 44 9.06 0.83 3.38
CA VAL A 44 10.33 1.35 3.92
C VAL A 44 11.50 0.39 3.67
N GLY A 45 11.26 -0.92 3.72
CA GLY A 45 12.25 -1.96 3.41
C GLY A 45 12.41 -2.22 1.91
N ASN A 46 11.36 -2.01 1.12
CA ASN A 46 11.38 -2.12 -0.34
C ASN A 46 10.90 -0.84 -1.04
N PRO A 47 11.74 0.22 -1.12
CA PRO A 47 11.38 1.49 -1.74
C PRO A 47 10.89 1.43 -3.19
N ASP A 48 11.36 0.44 -3.93
CA ASP A 48 11.02 0.20 -5.34
C ASP A 48 10.00 -0.95 -5.50
N GLY A 49 9.42 -1.44 -4.39
CA GLY A 49 8.61 -2.65 -4.35
C GLY A 49 9.43 -3.94 -4.47
N THR A 50 8.74 -5.06 -4.64
CA THR A 50 9.35 -6.39 -4.78
C THR A 50 10.19 -6.47 -6.06
N LYS A 51 11.48 -6.76 -5.91
CA LYS A 51 12.42 -6.89 -7.03
C LYS A 51 12.29 -8.27 -7.70
N GLY A 52 12.47 -8.30 -9.02
CA GLY A 52 12.55 -9.55 -9.79
C GLY A 52 11.19 -10.15 -10.20
N TYR A 53 10.08 -9.48 -9.91
CA TYR A 53 8.76 -9.87 -10.39
C TYR A 53 8.29 -8.90 -11.48
N PRO A 54 8.05 -9.36 -12.73
CA PRO A 54 7.53 -8.49 -13.77
C PRO A 54 6.09 -8.11 -13.46
N ASP A 55 5.77 -6.81 -13.50
CA ASP A 55 4.40 -6.31 -13.28
C ASP A 55 3.43 -6.71 -14.40
N ASN A 56 3.95 -7.09 -15.57
CA ASN A 56 3.19 -7.45 -16.76
C ASN A 56 2.15 -6.39 -17.19
N GLY A 57 2.39 -5.11 -16.87
CA GLY A 57 1.43 -4.02 -17.10
C GLY A 57 0.19 -4.09 -16.21
N MET A 58 0.17 -4.93 -15.19
CA MET A 58 -0.94 -5.09 -14.26
C MET A 58 -0.76 -4.21 -13.03
N THR A 59 -1.88 -3.66 -12.55
CA THR A 59 -1.88 -2.98 -11.24
C THR A 59 -1.52 -3.95 -10.12
N VAL A 60 -1.01 -3.45 -8.99
CA VAL A 60 -0.72 -4.26 -7.79
C VAL A 60 -1.92 -5.13 -7.39
N LEU A 61 -3.14 -4.59 -7.46
CA LEU A 61 -4.34 -5.37 -7.14
C LEU A 61 -4.60 -6.48 -8.18
N GLN A 62 -4.43 -6.21 -9.47
CA GLN A 62 -4.53 -7.23 -10.50
C GLN A 62 -3.47 -8.32 -10.34
N GLN A 63 -2.23 -7.96 -10.02
CA GLN A 63 -1.16 -8.92 -9.71
C GLN A 63 -1.54 -9.79 -8.50
N HIS A 64 -2.12 -9.20 -7.45
CA HIS A 64 -2.58 -9.93 -6.27
C HIS A 64 -3.69 -10.93 -6.60
N VAL A 65 -4.66 -10.54 -7.43
CA VAL A 65 -5.73 -11.46 -7.87
C VAL A 65 -5.17 -12.56 -8.78
N ALA A 66 -4.33 -12.21 -9.75
CA ALA A 66 -3.70 -13.15 -10.69
C ALA A 66 -2.80 -14.18 -10.01
N PHE A 67 -2.26 -13.89 -8.83
CA PHE A 67 -1.52 -14.88 -8.04
C PHE A 67 -2.42 -16.04 -7.56
N PHE A 68 -3.68 -15.75 -7.21
CA PHE A 68 -4.62 -16.74 -6.71
C PHE A 68 -5.44 -17.42 -7.80
N ASP A 69 -5.70 -16.73 -8.92
CA ASP A 69 -6.36 -17.28 -10.09
C ASP A 69 -5.39 -18.21 -10.87
N GLN A 70 -5.24 -19.45 -10.41
CA GLN A 70 -4.22 -20.38 -10.94
C GLN A 70 -4.58 -20.89 -12.33
N ASN A 71 -5.87 -20.89 -12.68
CA ASN A 71 -6.37 -21.36 -13.97
C ASN A 71 -6.57 -20.22 -15.00
N ASN A 72 -6.44 -18.95 -14.59
CA ASN A 72 -6.63 -17.75 -15.39
C ASN A 72 -8.04 -17.63 -16.00
N ASP A 73 -9.07 -18.08 -15.29
CA ASP A 73 -10.47 -17.94 -15.74
C ASP A 73 -11.14 -16.63 -15.27
N GLY A 74 -10.43 -15.84 -14.47
CA GLY A 74 -10.90 -14.57 -13.92
C GLY A 74 -11.72 -14.71 -12.63
N VAL A 75 -11.81 -15.91 -12.06
CA VAL A 75 -12.55 -16.22 -10.83
C VAL A 75 -11.63 -16.92 -9.83
N VAL A 76 -11.43 -16.30 -8.67
CA VAL A 76 -10.67 -16.92 -7.57
C VAL A 76 -11.58 -17.83 -6.75
N TYR A 77 -11.24 -19.11 -6.68
CA TYR A 77 -11.94 -20.09 -5.87
C TYR A 77 -11.21 -20.39 -4.54
N PRO A 78 -11.93 -20.75 -3.46
CA PRO A 78 -11.31 -21.02 -2.16
C PRO A 78 -10.18 -22.06 -2.19
N TRP A 79 -10.30 -23.11 -3.01
CA TRP A 79 -9.30 -24.18 -3.11
C TRP A 79 -8.00 -23.76 -3.81
N GLU A 80 -7.98 -22.60 -4.48
CA GLU A 80 -6.76 -22.04 -5.07
C GLU A 80 -5.93 -21.25 -4.05
N THR A 81 -6.56 -20.83 -2.95
CA THR A 81 -5.94 -20.01 -1.90
C THR A 81 -5.27 -20.81 -0.79
N PHE A 82 -5.79 -22.00 -0.46
CA PHE A 82 -5.34 -22.81 0.68
C PHE A 82 -5.09 -24.26 0.23
N LYS A 83 -3.89 -24.78 0.54
CA LYS A 83 -3.50 -26.19 0.36
C LYS A 83 -2.88 -26.71 1.64
#